data_AF-A0A3T1B9X2-F1
#
_entry.id   AF-A0A3T1B9X2-F1
#
_cell.length_a   1.000
_cell.length_b   1.000
_cell.length_c   1.000
_cell.angle_alpha   90.00
_cell.angle_beta   90.00
_cell.angle_gamma   90.00
#
_symmetry.space_group_name_H-M   'P 1'
#
loop_
_entity.id
_entity.type
_entity.pdbx_description
1 polymer ?
#
loop_
_entity_poly.entity_id
_entity_poly.type
_entity_poly.pdbx_seq_one_letter_code
_entity_poly.pdbx_strand_id
1 'polypeptide(L)'
;RDQDPMFVPISWDEALDTVAGRLNALRAKGESHRFGLLYGRGWGATDSGLFPDFAALYGSPNVGLGHSSMCADASEHAKLILDGNHGYNAYDYAHTNYMLIFGAGFLEAFRPFNANMQVWGHIRTKSPKTRVTVVDVHLNTTGSAADRLLKIKPGTDGALALAIAHVILTEGLWDRPFVGDFNDPSQRFIAGQEIDPASFTQRWVTGLPEWWNAVLKDCTPEWASQITTIPTKHILQTAREFGSTRPAMALFERGATAHTNGCYNGMAIHSLNALVGSMFAEGGLAYQMKSPAGKLPFAASDF
;
A
#
# COMPACT_ATOMS: atom_id res chain seq x y z
N ARG A 1 2.30 -12.82 -32.90
CA ARG A 1 3.15 -12.73 -34.11
C ARG A 1 3.79 -14.10 -34.24
N ASP A 2 3.49 -14.85 -35.29
CA ASP A 2 3.88 -16.25 -35.45
C ASP A 2 5.12 -16.34 -36.36
N GLN A 3 6.18 -15.64 -35.98
CA GLN A 3 7.44 -15.59 -36.72
C GLN A 3 8.50 -16.36 -35.93
N ASP A 4 9.16 -17.31 -36.57
CA ASP A 4 10.33 -17.99 -36.00
C ASP A 4 11.54 -17.05 -36.06
N PRO A 5 12.15 -16.68 -34.92
CA PRO A 5 13.31 -15.80 -34.91
C PRO A 5 14.57 -16.41 -35.53
N MET A 6 14.61 -17.74 -35.76
CA MET A 6 15.76 -18.44 -36.34
C MET A 6 17.08 -18.11 -35.64
N PHE A 7 17.07 -18.06 -34.30
CA PHE A 7 18.26 -17.69 -33.52
C PHE A 7 19.44 -18.63 -33.81
N VAL A 8 20.63 -18.06 -33.88
CA VAL A 8 21.90 -18.77 -34.01
C VAL A 8 22.84 -18.38 -32.87
N PRO A 9 23.72 -19.27 -32.40
CA PRO A 9 24.67 -18.95 -31.35
C PRO A 9 25.74 -17.97 -31.86
N ILE A 10 26.10 -17.00 -31.01
CA ILE A 10 27.19 -16.03 -31.23
C ILE A 10 28.01 -15.89 -29.95
N SER A 11 29.20 -15.27 -30.02
CA SER A 11 30.02 -14.98 -28.84
C SER A 11 29.47 -13.78 -28.04
N TRP A 12 29.93 -13.63 -26.79
CA TRP A 12 29.61 -12.44 -26.00
C TRP A 12 30.15 -11.15 -26.62
N ASP A 13 31.37 -11.18 -27.15
CA ASP A 13 31.97 -10.02 -27.82
C ASP A 13 31.13 -9.61 -29.04
N GLU A 14 30.70 -10.56 -29.86
CA GLU A 14 29.85 -10.30 -31.03
C GLU A 14 28.49 -9.71 -30.63
N ALA A 15 27.87 -10.23 -29.56
CA ALA A 15 26.59 -9.73 -29.06
C ALA A 15 26.71 -8.28 -28.54
N LEU A 16 27.74 -8.00 -27.74
CA LEU A 16 27.97 -6.69 -27.16
C LEU A 16 28.35 -5.66 -28.24
N ASP A 17 29.22 -6.01 -29.19
CA ASP A 17 29.60 -5.16 -30.30
C ASP A 17 28.39 -4.83 -31.20
N THR A 18 27.51 -5.81 -31.44
CA THR A 18 26.28 -5.61 -32.21
C THR A 18 25.37 -4.57 -31.53
N VAL A 19 25.18 -4.66 -30.22
CA VAL A 19 24.35 -3.72 -29.46
C VAL A 19 25.02 -2.35 -29.37
N ALA A 20 26.32 -2.29 -29.04
CA ALA A 20 27.10 -1.07 -28.95
C ALA A 20 27.14 -0.30 -30.29
N GLY A 21 27.31 -1.00 -31.41
CA GLY A 21 27.27 -0.41 -32.74
C GLY A 21 25.95 0.32 -33.03
N ARG A 22 24.81 -0.27 -32.64
CA ARG A 22 23.48 0.37 -32.79
C ARG A 22 23.32 1.58 -31.90
N LEU A 23 23.74 1.48 -30.64
CA LEU A 23 23.72 2.58 -29.66
C LEU A 23 24.58 3.77 -30.14
N ASN A 24 25.80 3.50 -30.65
CA ASN A 24 26.70 4.50 -31.19
C ASN A 24 26.15 5.15 -32.46
N ALA A 25 25.49 4.40 -33.34
CA ALA A 25 24.85 4.94 -34.53
C ALA A 25 23.70 5.92 -34.19
N LEU A 26 22.92 5.65 -33.14
CA LEU A 26 21.92 6.59 -32.63
C LEU A 26 22.58 7.84 -32.05
N ARG A 27 23.64 7.67 -31.24
CA ARG A 27 24.37 8.78 -30.61
C ARG A 27 25.01 9.70 -31.65
N ALA A 28 25.64 9.15 -32.68
CA ALA A 28 26.27 9.92 -33.76
C ALA A 28 25.26 10.78 -34.55
N LYS A 29 23.98 10.40 -34.56
CA LYS A 29 22.88 11.15 -35.21
C LYS A 29 22.19 12.14 -34.26
N GLY A 30 22.57 12.20 -32.98
CA GLY A 30 21.84 12.96 -31.97
C GLY A 30 20.48 12.34 -31.59
N GLU A 31 20.30 11.04 -31.84
CA GLU A 31 19.03 10.33 -31.66
C GLU A 31 19.03 9.35 -30.47
N SER A 32 19.91 9.56 -29.47
CA SER A 32 20.02 8.71 -28.28
C SER A 32 18.68 8.49 -27.56
N HIS A 33 17.79 9.49 -27.58
CA HIS A 33 16.44 9.42 -27.00
C HIS A 33 15.55 8.30 -27.57
N ARG A 34 15.89 7.73 -28.75
CA ARG A 34 15.15 6.62 -29.36
C ARG A 34 15.45 5.26 -28.73
N PHE A 35 16.51 5.16 -27.92
CA PHE A 35 16.83 3.95 -27.19
C PHE A 35 15.98 3.84 -25.93
N GLY A 36 15.35 2.68 -25.72
CA GLY A 36 14.65 2.35 -24.49
C GLY A 36 15.27 1.16 -23.78
N LEU A 37 15.44 1.24 -22.47
CA LEU A 37 15.84 0.11 -21.62
C LEU A 37 14.67 -0.26 -20.71
N LEU A 38 14.07 -1.42 -20.99
CA LEU A 38 12.98 -2.00 -20.23
C LEU A 38 13.55 -3.03 -19.26
N TYR A 39 13.06 -3.05 -18.02
CA TYR A 39 13.48 -4.06 -17.05
C TYR A 39 12.30 -4.74 -16.35
N GLY A 40 12.46 -6.05 -16.14
CA GLY A 40 11.57 -6.89 -15.35
C GLY A 40 11.99 -6.85 -13.89
N ARG A 41 12.35 -8.01 -13.32
CA ARG A 41 12.91 -8.06 -11.98
C ARG A 41 14.28 -7.37 -11.96
N GLY A 42 14.44 -6.38 -11.10
CA GLY A 42 15.75 -5.90 -10.70
C GLY A 42 15.70 -5.24 -9.33
N TRP A 43 16.77 -5.37 -8.55
CA TRP A 43 16.85 -4.86 -7.18
C TRP A 43 18.28 -4.43 -6.82
N GLY A 44 18.38 -3.34 -6.05
CA GLY A 44 19.62 -2.91 -5.43
C GLY A 44 20.51 -2.06 -6.33
N ALA A 45 21.64 -1.63 -5.74
CA ALA A 45 22.56 -0.67 -6.36
C ALA A 45 23.28 -1.20 -7.60
N THR A 46 23.49 -2.53 -7.69
CA THR A 46 24.27 -3.16 -8.76
C THR A 46 23.44 -3.62 -9.96
N ASP A 47 22.12 -3.46 -9.88
CA ASP A 47 21.18 -3.83 -10.95
C ASP A 47 20.38 -2.60 -11.36
N SER A 48 19.16 -2.44 -10.86
CA SER A 48 18.32 -1.28 -11.19
C SER A 48 18.91 0.07 -10.76
N GLY A 49 19.79 0.06 -9.76
CA GLY A 49 20.50 1.25 -9.30
C GLY A 49 21.46 1.86 -10.31
N LEU A 50 21.91 1.10 -11.33
CA LEU A 50 22.83 1.60 -12.37
C LEU A 50 22.12 2.28 -13.54
N PHE A 51 20.79 2.11 -13.65
CA PHE A 51 20.03 2.66 -14.77
C PHE A 51 20.06 4.19 -14.86
N PRO A 52 19.95 4.97 -13.76
CA PRO A 52 20.06 6.42 -13.82
C PRO A 52 21.42 6.90 -14.36
N ASP A 53 22.52 6.26 -13.93
CA ASP A 53 23.86 6.60 -14.38
C ASP A 53 24.04 6.29 -15.87
N PHE A 54 23.59 5.11 -16.31
CA PHE A 54 23.59 4.76 -17.73
C PHE A 54 22.74 5.73 -18.57
N ALA A 55 21.56 6.12 -18.07
CA ALA A 55 20.66 7.06 -18.72
C ALA A 55 21.35 8.41 -18.97
N ALA A 56 22.03 8.93 -17.94
CA ALA A 56 22.77 10.18 -18.00
C ALA A 56 23.94 10.12 -18.98
N LEU A 57 24.77 9.06 -18.90
CA LEU A 57 25.97 8.91 -19.74
C LEU A 57 25.64 8.68 -21.22
N TYR A 58 24.58 7.91 -21.49
CA TYR A 58 24.15 7.64 -22.85
C TYR A 58 23.31 8.79 -23.44
N GLY A 59 22.57 9.52 -22.59
CA GLY A 59 21.71 10.61 -23.00
C GLY A 59 20.35 10.15 -23.53
N SER A 60 19.72 9.16 -22.89
CA SER A 60 18.33 8.77 -23.19
C SER A 60 17.43 8.91 -21.96
N PRO A 61 16.26 9.56 -22.07
CA PRO A 61 15.29 9.62 -20.98
C PRO A 61 14.49 8.32 -20.82
N ASN A 62 14.61 7.39 -21.77
CA ASN A 62 13.81 6.16 -21.83
C ASN A 62 14.55 4.96 -21.20
N VAL A 63 15.38 5.20 -20.20
CA VAL A 63 16.15 4.18 -19.48
C VAL A 63 15.56 3.97 -18.10
N GLY A 64 15.51 2.71 -17.64
CA GLY A 64 14.87 2.38 -16.37
C GLY A 64 13.34 2.34 -16.48
N LEU A 65 12.80 1.99 -17.65
CA LEU A 65 11.38 1.74 -17.84
C LEU A 65 11.01 0.40 -17.17
N GLY A 66 10.64 0.48 -15.89
CA GLY A 66 10.36 -0.67 -15.05
C GLY A 66 8.92 -1.17 -15.12
N HIS A 67 8.65 -2.21 -14.34
CA HIS A 67 7.32 -2.81 -14.20
C HIS A 67 6.54 -2.31 -12.96
N SER A 68 7.04 -1.31 -12.24
CA SER A 68 6.50 -0.86 -10.95
C SER A 68 5.02 -0.47 -11.04
N SER A 69 4.64 0.24 -12.11
CA SER A 69 3.28 0.70 -12.39
C SER A 69 2.28 -0.45 -12.61
N MET A 70 2.77 -1.62 -13.04
CA MET A 70 1.99 -2.85 -13.15
C MET A 70 2.04 -3.73 -11.89
N CYS A 71 2.87 -3.35 -10.91
CA CYS A 71 3.08 -4.07 -9.67
C CYS A 71 2.27 -3.48 -8.51
N ALA A 72 2.69 -2.33 -7.97
CA ALA A 72 2.17 -1.80 -6.70
C ALA A 72 2.25 -0.27 -6.57
N ASP A 73 2.60 0.49 -7.61
CA ASP A 73 2.78 1.95 -7.47
C ASP A 73 1.58 2.65 -6.85
N ALA A 74 0.35 2.21 -7.13
CA ALA A 74 -0.85 2.80 -6.55
C ALA A 74 -0.91 2.70 -5.01
N SER A 75 -0.41 1.62 -4.41
CA SER A 75 -0.36 1.51 -2.93
C SER A 75 0.79 2.31 -2.35
N GLU A 76 1.94 2.40 -3.04
CA GLU A 76 3.08 3.23 -2.64
C GLU A 76 2.74 4.72 -2.71
N HIS A 77 2.00 5.15 -3.73
CA HIS A 77 1.50 6.53 -3.86
C HIS A 77 0.49 6.88 -2.77
N ALA A 78 -0.43 5.97 -2.43
CA ALA A 78 -1.38 6.20 -1.34
C ALA A 78 -0.68 6.48 0.00
N LYS A 79 0.40 5.74 0.28
CA LYS A 79 1.22 5.93 1.49
C LYS A 79 2.02 7.23 1.39
N LEU A 80 2.71 7.48 0.27
CA LEU A 80 3.41 8.74 0.02
C LEU A 80 2.54 9.97 0.27
N ILE A 81 1.28 9.95 -0.19
CA ILE A 81 0.34 11.06 0.01
C ILE A 81 -0.02 11.26 1.49
N LEU A 82 -0.15 10.18 2.26
CA LEU A 82 -0.66 10.24 3.63
C LEU A 82 0.41 10.36 4.72
N ASP A 83 1.56 9.71 4.56
CA ASP A 83 2.62 9.69 5.57
C ASP A 83 4.02 10.00 5.00
N GLY A 84 4.13 10.20 3.69
CA GLY A 84 5.41 10.48 3.02
C GLY A 84 6.22 9.23 2.66
N ASN A 85 5.72 8.01 2.93
CA ASN A 85 6.41 6.77 2.57
C ASN A 85 6.09 6.33 1.15
N HIS A 86 6.98 6.65 0.20
CA HIS A 86 6.94 6.05 -1.13
C HIS A 86 7.59 4.65 -1.12
N GLY A 87 6.87 3.67 -0.57
CA GLY A 87 7.33 2.29 -0.49
C GLY A 87 6.37 1.38 0.28
N TYR A 88 6.84 0.18 0.60
CA TYR A 88 6.12 -0.74 1.46
C TYR A 88 6.35 -0.42 2.94
N ASN A 89 5.54 -1.06 3.79
CA ASN A 89 5.68 -0.98 5.24
C ASN A 89 6.29 -2.26 5.79
N ALA A 90 7.00 -2.14 6.89
CA ALA A 90 7.27 -3.22 7.82
C ALA A 90 6.08 -3.34 8.79
N TYR A 91 5.75 -4.56 9.20
CA TYR A 91 4.59 -4.83 10.04
C TYR A 91 5.00 -5.70 11.22
N ASP A 92 4.58 -5.30 12.41
CA ASP A 92 4.79 -6.07 13.63
C ASP A 92 3.63 -7.04 13.86
N TYR A 93 3.54 -8.07 13.01
CA TYR A 93 2.45 -9.04 13.08
C TYR A 93 2.42 -9.79 14.42
N ALA A 94 3.58 -10.04 15.04
CA ALA A 94 3.68 -10.87 16.23
C ALA A 94 2.91 -10.28 17.43
N HIS A 95 2.89 -8.95 17.56
CA HIS A 95 2.23 -8.25 18.67
C HIS A 95 0.82 -7.74 18.33
N THR A 96 0.37 -7.88 17.08
CA THR A 96 -0.95 -7.40 16.67
C THR A 96 -2.10 -8.25 17.21
N ASN A 97 -3.21 -7.63 17.60
CA ASN A 97 -4.39 -8.33 18.11
C ASN A 97 -5.54 -8.36 17.09
N TYR A 98 -5.51 -7.50 16.07
CA TYR A 98 -6.48 -7.52 14.98
C TYR A 98 -5.84 -7.19 13.63
N MET A 99 -6.01 -8.06 12.64
CA MET A 99 -5.61 -7.82 11.25
C MET A 99 -6.85 -7.65 10.37
N LEU A 100 -6.93 -6.52 9.67
CA LEU A 100 -7.91 -6.24 8.64
C LEU A 100 -7.23 -6.24 7.27
N ILE A 101 -7.45 -7.26 6.45
CA ILE A 101 -6.67 -7.50 5.23
C ILE A 101 -7.51 -7.25 4.00
N PHE A 102 -7.15 -6.25 3.17
CA PHE A 102 -7.84 -5.90 1.92
C PHE A 102 -7.09 -6.42 0.70
N GLY A 103 -7.67 -7.42 0.01
CA GLY A 103 -7.19 -7.94 -1.28
C GLY A 103 -5.75 -8.50 -1.26
N ALA A 104 -5.19 -8.75 -0.09
CA ALA A 104 -3.84 -9.24 0.08
C ALA A 104 -3.85 -10.73 0.46
N GLY A 105 -3.25 -11.56 -0.40
CA GLY A 105 -3.04 -12.99 -0.13
C GLY A 105 -1.93 -13.22 0.90
N PHE A 106 -2.21 -12.94 2.17
CA PHE A 106 -1.23 -13.03 3.29
C PHE A 106 -0.51 -14.38 3.34
N LEU A 107 -1.24 -15.48 3.12
CA LEU A 107 -0.76 -16.86 3.17
C LEU A 107 -0.47 -17.47 1.79
N GLU A 108 -0.30 -16.65 0.74
CA GLU A 108 -0.03 -17.17 -0.61
C GLU A 108 0.88 -16.30 -1.48
N ALA A 109 0.86 -14.97 -1.33
CA ALA A 109 1.57 -14.05 -2.21
C ALA A 109 2.11 -12.76 -1.54
N PHE A 110 1.66 -12.45 -0.31
CA PHE A 110 2.05 -11.23 0.37
C PHE A 110 3.49 -11.25 0.86
N ARG A 111 4.06 -10.06 1.11
CA ARG A 111 5.49 -9.90 1.36
C ARG A 111 5.75 -9.59 2.83
N PRO A 112 6.78 -10.18 3.47
CA PRO A 112 7.59 -11.32 3.01
C PRO A 112 6.91 -12.66 3.31
N PHE A 113 6.63 -13.45 2.28
CA PHE A 113 5.82 -14.69 2.38
C PHE A 113 6.32 -15.68 3.43
N ASN A 114 7.63 -15.96 3.46
CA ASN A 114 8.21 -16.92 4.41
C ASN A 114 8.01 -16.50 5.87
N ALA A 115 8.20 -15.21 6.18
CA ALA A 115 7.98 -14.71 7.54
C ALA A 115 6.49 -14.66 7.88
N ASN A 116 5.63 -14.32 6.91
CA ASN A 116 4.18 -14.34 7.08
C ASN A 116 3.67 -15.74 7.44
N MET A 117 4.20 -16.78 6.81
CA MET A 117 3.87 -18.17 7.13
C MET A 117 4.30 -18.57 8.55
N GLN A 118 5.49 -18.16 8.97
CA GLN A 118 5.99 -18.42 10.33
C GLN A 118 5.17 -17.69 11.39
N VAL A 119 4.91 -16.40 11.18
CA VAL A 119 4.19 -15.57 12.14
C VAL A 119 2.73 -15.96 12.24
N TRP A 120 2.13 -16.52 11.17
CA TRP A 120 0.77 -17.02 11.20
C TRP A 120 0.54 -18.02 12.34
N GLY A 121 1.43 -19.01 12.50
CA GLY A 121 1.33 -19.95 13.62
C GLY A 121 1.28 -19.24 14.98
N HIS A 122 2.20 -18.30 15.19
CA HIS A 122 2.30 -17.53 16.43
C HIS A 122 1.05 -16.68 16.73
N ILE A 123 0.58 -15.88 15.77
CA ILE A 123 -0.57 -14.97 15.98
C ILE A 123 -1.87 -15.74 16.24
N ARG A 124 -1.96 -16.99 15.77
CA ARG A 124 -3.13 -17.86 15.99
C ARG A 124 -3.10 -18.60 17.33
N THR A 125 -1.96 -18.63 18.03
CA THR A 125 -1.80 -19.33 19.32
C THR A 125 -1.42 -18.44 20.50
N LYS A 126 -0.97 -17.20 20.26
CA LYS A 126 -0.64 -16.25 21.35
C LYS A 126 -1.90 -15.83 22.14
N SER A 127 -1.68 -15.18 23.28
CA SER A 127 -2.74 -14.60 24.11
C SER A 127 -2.54 -13.08 24.26
N PRO A 128 -3.50 -12.25 23.83
CA PRO A 128 -4.74 -12.61 23.14
C PRO A 128 -4.48 -13.05 21.69
N LYS A 129 -5.28 -14.03 21.23
CA LYS A 129 -5.22 -14.54 19.85
C LYS A 129 -5.56 -13.43 18.87
N THR A 130 -4.76 -13.28 17.82
CA THR A 130 -5.02 -12.29 16.76
C THR A 130 -6.27 -12.67 15.98
N ARG A 131 -7.22 -11.75 15.95
CA ARG A 131 -8.40 -11.83 15.10
C ARG A 131 -8.06 -11.36 13.69
N VAL A 132 -8.47 -12.12 12.69
CA VAL A 132 -8.17 -11.84 11.28
C VAL A 132 -9.47 -11.72 10.51
N THR A 133 -9.73 -10.54 9.96
CA THR A 133 -10.79 -10.31 8.98
C THR A 133 -10.18 -10.05 7.61
N VAL A 134 -10.58 -10.82 6.61
CA VAL A 134 -10.17 -10.66 5.22
C VAL A 134 -11.31 -10.03 4.42
N VAL A 135 -10.98 -9.06 3.58
CA VAL A 135 -11.84 -8.44 2.59
C VAL A 135 -11.29 -8.84 1.23
N ASP A 136 -12.05 -9.62 0.47
CA ASP A 136 -11.62 -10.11 -0.84
C ASP A 136 -12.83 -10.37 -1.74
N VAL A 137 -12.63 -10.44 -3.05
CA VAL A 137 -13.68 -10.72 -4.04
C VAL A 137 -13.99 -12.21 -4.15
N HIS A 138 -13.09 -13.07 -3.67
CA HIS A 138 -13.22 -14.51 -3.72
C HIS A 138 -12.70 -15.19 -2.45
N LEU A 139 -13.07 -16.47 -2.26
CA LEU A 139 -12.47 -17.28 -1.20
C LEU A 139 -11.10 -17.75 -1.68
N ASN A 140 -10.05 -17.41 -0.91
CA ASN A 140 -8.66 -17.82 -1.15
C ASN A 140 -8.06 -18.48 0.10
N THR A 141 -6.77 -18.81 0.06
CA THR A 141 -6.06 -19.48 1.16
C THR A 141 -6.14 -18.67 2.45
N THR A 142 -5.98 -17.34 2.34
CA THR A 142 -5.98 -16.45 3.50
C THR A 142 -7.37 -16.31 4.10
N GLY A 143 -8.39 -16.09 3.25
CA GLY A 143 -9.78 -16.00 3.66
C GLY A 143 -10.32 -17.29 4.29
N SER A 144 -9.84 -18.45 3.82
CA SER A 144 -10.23 -19.76 4.38
C SER A 144 -9.69 -19.99 5.80
N ALA A 145 -8.58 -19.35 6.16
CA ALA A 145 -7.94 -19.48 7.46
C ALA A 145 -8.30 -18.35 8.44
N ALA A 146 -8.94 -17.28 7.95
CA ALA A 146 -9.35 -16.11 8.72
C ALA A 146 -10.55 -16.40 9.64
N ASP A 147 -10.79 -15.52 10.63
CA ASP A 147 -11.98 -15.62 11.49
C ASP A 147 -13.23 -15.09 10.77
N ARG A 148 -13.05 -14.21 9.78
CA ARG A 148 -14.12 -13.72 8.92
C ARG A 148 -13.60 -13.36 7.53
N LEU A 149 -14.32 -13.79 6.50
CA LEU A 149 -14.17 -13.31 5.14
C LEU A 149 -15.38 -12.42 4.78
N LEU A 150 -15.10 -11.19 4.34
CA LEU A 150 -16.06 -10.28 3.74
C LEU A 150 -15.87 -10.32 2.22
N LYS A 151 -16.82 -10.98 1.53
CA LYS A 151 -16.82 -11.07 0.07
C LYS A 151 -17.29 -9.77 -0.55
N ILE A 152 -16.35 -8.89 -0.89
CA ILE A 152 -16.64 -7.53 -1.36
C ILE A 152 -16.90 -7.50 -2.87
N LYS A 153 -17.72 -6.54 -3.33
CA LYS A 153 -17.83 -6.21 -4.75
C LYS A 153 -16.50 -5.63 -5.25
N PRO A 154 -15.92 -6.13 -6.36
CA PRO A 154 -14.64 -5.64 -6.88
C PRO A 154 -14.58 -4.11 -7.01
N GLY A 155 -13.49 -3.51 -6.53
CA GLY A 155 -13.21 -2.07 -6.65
C GLY A 155 -13.95 -1.17 -5.66
N THR A 156 -14.61 -1.75 -4.65
CA THR A 156 -15.40 -0.99 -3.64
C THR A 156 -14.78 -0.97 -2.25
N ASP A 157 -13.54 -1.43 -2.12
CA ASP A 157 -12.78 -1.50 -0.86
C ASP A 157 -12.70 -0.15 -0.14
N GLY A 158 -12.51 0.94 -0.88
CA GLY A 158 -12.51 2.30 -0.33
C GLY A 158 -13.83 2.66 0.35
N ALA A 159 -14.98 2.27 -0.21
CA ALA A 159 -16.28 2.55 0.42
C ALA A 159 -16.44 1.78 1.75
N LEU A 160 -15.94 0.54 1.82
CA LEU A 160 -15.92 -0.22 3.08
C LEU A 160 -14.99 0.45 4.11
N ALA A 161 -13.79 0.86 3.71
CA ALA A 161 -12.83 1.51 4.59
C ALA A 161 -13.36 2.86 5.11
N LEU A 162 -14.00 3.67 4.27
CA LEU A 162 -14.63 4.93 4.66
C LEU A 162 -15.76 4.71 5.67
N ALA A 163 -16.60 3.68 5.50
CA ALA A 163 -17.64 3.38 6.48
C ALA A 163 -17.10 2.83 7.80
N ILE A 164 -15.98 2.09 7.77
CA ILE A 164 -15.27 1.69 8.98
C ILE A 164 -14.73 2.94 9.70
N ALA A 165 -14.09 3.86 8.99
CA ALA A 165 -13.60 5.13 9.55
C ALA A 165 -14.76 5.96 10.15
N HIS A 166 -15.88 6.08 9.44
CA HIS A 166 -17.09 6.75 9.92
C HIS A 166 -17.52 6.19 11.28
N VAL A 167 -17.66 4.87 11.41
CA VAL A 167 -18.08 4.24 12.67
C VAL A 167 -17.06 4.47 13.78
N ILE A 168 -15.76 4.34 13.49
CA ILE A 168 -14.70 4.62 14.47
C ILE A 168 -14.83 6.04 15.04
N LEU A 169 -15.11 7.03 14.18
CA LEU A 169 -15.29 8.41 14.59
C LEU A 169 -16.62 8.64 15.33
N THR A 170 -17.74 8.15 14.81
CA THR A 170 -19.06 8.37 15.46
C THR A 170 -19.20 7.65 16.80
N GLU A 171 -18.49 6.53 16.99
CA GLU A 171 -18.51 5.77 18.24
C GLU A 171 -17.36 6.14 19.19
N GLY A 172 -16.51 7.12 18.85
CA GLY A 172 -15.46 7.57 19.77
C GLY A 172 -14.27 6.61 19.92
N LEU A 173 -14.08 5.69 18.97
CA LEU A 173 -13.14 4.57 19.05
C LEU A 173 -11.73 4.89 18.53
N TRP A 174 -11.48 6.11 18.05
CA TRP A 174 -10.16 6.46 17.50
C TRP A 174 -9.09 6.61 18.60
N ASP A 175 -7.83 6.48 18.21
CA ASP A 175 -6.69 6.67 19.10
C ASP A 175 -6.46 8.16 19.41
N ARG A 176 -7.00 8.65 20.53
CA ARG A 176 -6.84 10.05 20.95
C ARG A 176 -5.37 10.48 21.13
N PRO A 177 -4.45 9.66 21.69
CA PRO A 177 -3.04 10.03 21.77
C PRO A 177 -2.38 10.31 20.43
N PHE A 178 -2.71 9.54 19.39
CA PHE A 178 -2.18 9.69 18.04
C PHE A 178 -2.93 10.76 17.23
N VAL A 179 -4.26 10.68 17.18
CA VAL A 179 -5.12 11.52 16.33
C VAL A 179 -5.33 12.91 16.93
N GLY A 180 -5.55 13.00 18.25
CA GLY A 180 -6.08 14.18 18.91
C GLY A 180 -7.56 14.05 19.26
N ASP A 181 -8.19 15.15 19.63
CA ASP A 181 -9.54 15.16 20.19
C ASP A 181 -10.25 16.52 20.05
N PHE A 182 -11.55 16.53 20.27
CA PHE A 182 -12.33 17.76 20.45
C PHE A 182 -11.83 18.56 21.65
N ASN A 183 -11.86 19.89 21.51
CA ASN A 183 -11.52 20.82 22.58
C ASN A 183 -12.56 20.81 23.70
N ASP A 184 -13.82 20.56 23.35
CA ASP A 184 -14.92 20.34 24.28
C ASP A 184 -15.23 18.82 24.36
N PRO A 185 -15.07 18.19 25.52
CA PRO A 185 -15.30 16.75 25.68
C PRO A 185 -16.75 16.30 25.50
N SER A 186 -17.71 17.23 25.43
CA SER A 186 -19.11 16.94 25.12
C SER A 186 -19.39 16.79 23.62
N GLN A 187 -18.48 17.26 22.77
CA GLN A 187 -18.61 17.17 21.32
C GLN A 187 -18.26 15.76 20.81
N ARG A 188 -18.86 15.40 19.69
CA ARG A 188 -18.68 14.12 19.01
C ARG A 188 -18.96 14.29 17.53
N PHE A 189 -18.40 13.39 16.72
CA PHE A 189 -18.79 13.25 15.33
C PHE A 189 -20.22 12.69 15.26
N ILE A 190 -21.13 13.40 14.59
CA ILE A 190 -22.54 13.00 14.42
C ILE A 190 -22.80 12.81 12.93
N ALA A 191 -23.27 11.63 12.53
CA ALA A 191 -23.55 11.32 11.13
C ALA A 191 -24.39 12.43 10.45
N GLY A 192 -23.96 12.83 9.25
CA GLY A 192 -24.58 13.89 8.46
C GLY A 192 -24.32 15.33 8.94
N GLN A 193 -23.67 15.53 10.09
CA GLN A 193 -23.40 16.86 10.64
C GLN A 193 -21.93 17.26 10.45
N GLU A 194 -21.72 18.46 9.93
CA GLU A 194 -20.40 19.08 9.89
C GLU A 194 -19.97 19.52 11.30
N ILE A 195 -18.66 19.60 11.49
CA ILE A 195 -18.04 20.20 12.68
C ILE A 195 -17.27 21.45 12.29
N ASP A 196 -17.08 22.38 13.22
CA ASP A 196 -16.09 23.44 13.05
C ASP A 196 -14.68 22.84 13.12
N PRO A 197 -13.81 22.95 12.09
CA PRO A 197 -12.45 22.45 12.16
C PRO A 197 -11.65 22.97 13.37
N ALA A 198 -11.92 24.19 13.83
CA ALA A 198 -11.26 24.77 15.01
C ALA A 198 -11.67 24.09 16.33
N SER A 199 -12.77 23.32 16.34
CA SER A 199 -13.24 22.58 17.52
C SER A 199 -12.44 21.30 17.82
N PHE A 200 -11.56 20.87 16.90
CA PHE A 200 -10.80 19.62 17.03
C PHE A 200 -9.30 19.89 16.98
N THR A 201 -8.59 19.56 18.07
CA THR A 201 -7.14 19.64 18.13
C THR A 201 -6.53 18.34 17.64
N GLN A 202 -5.80 18.40 16.52
CA GLN A 202 -5.08 17.28 15.92
C GLN A 202 -3.67 17.15 16.52
N ARG A 203 -3.11 15.93 16.54
CA ARG A 203 -1.76 15.66 17.09
C ARG A 203 -0.75 15.21 16.05
N TRP A 204 -0.82 13.95 15.61
CA TRP A 204 0.08 13.34 14.62
C TRP A 204 -0.60 13.14 13.26
N VAL A 205 -1.76 13.75 13.08
CA VAL A 205 -2.55 13.75 11.84
C VAL A 205 -2.84 15.18 11.42
N THR A 206 -3.27 15.34 10.17
CA THR A 206 -3.78 16.62 9.65
C THR A 206 -4.96 16.35 8.72
N GLY A 207 -5.85 17.33 8.58
CA GLY A 207 -6.99 17.27 7.68
C GLY A 207 -8.20 16.44 8.15
N LEU A 208 -8.23 15.95 9.40
CA LEU A 208 -9.33 15.08 9.87
C LEU A 208 -10.70 15.80 9.88
N PRO A 209 -10.84 17.02 10.44
CA PRO A 209 -12.11 17.74 10.39
C PRO A 209 -12.57 18.05 8.96
N GLU A 210 -11.64 18.43 8.08
CA GLU A 210 -11.91 18.70 6.67
C GLU A 210 -12.37 17.44 5.95
N TRP A 211 -11.72 16.30 6.20
CA TRP A 211 -12.11 15.01 5.65
C TRP A 211 -13.48 14.55 6.16
N TRP A 212 -13.77 14.80 7.44
CA TRP A 212 -15.10 14.55 8.01
C TRP A 212 -16.19 15.33 7.29
N ASN A 213 -16.03 16.66 7.21
CA ASN A 213 -17.00 17.56 6.59
C ASN A 213 -17.17 17.27 5.09
N ALA A 214 -16.07 17.00 4.38
CA ALA A 214 -16.11 16.80 2.94
C ALA A 214 -16.72 15.45 2.54
N VAL A 215 -16.48 14.38 3.31
CA VAL A 215 -16.80 13.00 2.90
C VAL A 215 -17.32 12.13 4.04
N LEU A 216 -16.57 11.96 5.14
CA LEU A 216 -16.87 10.87 6.08
C LEU A 216 -18.20 11.00 6.80
N LYS A 217 -18.71 12.21 7.04
CA LYS A 217 -19.97 12.40 7.76
C LYS A 217 -21.16 11.65 7.15
N ASP A 218 -21.13 11.40 5.84
CA ASP A 218 -22.18 10.70 5.10
C ASP A 218 -21.85 9.24 4.75
N CYS A 219 -20.63 8.79 5.04
CA CYS A 219 -20.16 7.43 4.76
C CYS A 219 -20.70 6.40 5.77
N THR A 220 -22.02 6.35 5.96
CA THR A 220 -22.68 5.44 6.90
C THR A 220 -22.49 3.96 6.50
N PRO A 221 -22.60 3.02 7.46
CA PRO A 221 -22.66 1.59 7.16
C PRO A 221 -23.75 1.20 6.14
N GLU A 222 -24.92 1.85 6.20
CA GLU A 222 -26.03 1.64 5.27
C GLU A 222 -25.64 2.08 3.85
N TRP A 223 -25.01 3.24 3.72
CA TRP A 223 -24.47 3.74 2.44
C TRP A 223 -23.46 2.75 1.84
N ALA A 224 -22.47 2.32 2.62
CA ALA A 224 -21.46 1.38 2.14
C ALA A 224 -22.05 0.01 1.81
N SER A 225 -23.11 -0.42 2.51
CA SER A 225 -23.78 -1.69 2.21
C SER A 225 -24.38 -1.72 0.80
N GLN A 226 -24.85 -0.58 0.29
CA GLN A 226 -25.39 -0.49 -1.09
C GLN A 226 -24.29 -0.55 -2.15
N ILE A 227 -23.09 -0.05 -1.84
CA ILE A 227 -21.97 0.00 -2.78
C ILE A 227 -21.21 -1.33 -2.80
N THR A 228 -20.89 -1.85 -1.61
CA THR A 228 -19.91 -2.93 -1.42
C THR A 228 -20.49 -4.33 -1.48
N THR A 229 -21.83 -4.44 -1.36
CA THR A 229 -22.57 -5.69 -1.11
C THR A 229 -22.31 -6.33 0.26
N ILE A 230 -21.51 -5.71 1.14
CA ILE A 230 -21.32 -6.15 2.51
C ILE A 230 -22.49 -5.66 3.37
N PRO A 231 -23.25 -6.55 4.03
CA PRO A 231 -24.36 -6.14 4.88
C PRO A 231 -23.92 -5.17 5.99
N THR A 232 -24.71 -4.13 6.26
CA THR A 232 -24.55 -3.15 7.34
C THR A 232 -24.06 -3.76 8.66
N LYS A 233 -24.67 -4.88 9.09
CA LYS A 233 -24.30 -5.58 10.33
C LYS A 233 -22.83 -5.98 10.38
N HIS A 234 -22.26 -6.41 9.25
CA HIS A 234 -20.87 -6.85 9.16
C HIS A 234 -19.91 -5.67 9.09
N ILE A 235 -20.32 -4.55 8.50
CA ILE A 235 -19.55 -3.30 8.50
C ILE A 235 -19.42 -2.78 9.94
N LEU A 236 -20.55 -2.63 10.64
CA LEU A 236 -20.58 -2.22 12.06
C LEU A 236 -19.74 -3.15 12.93
N GLN A 237 -19.92 -4.46 12.78
CA GLN A 237 -19.16 -5.45 13.54
C GLN A 237 -17.65 -5.33 13.27
N THR A 238 -17.24 -5.20 12.00
CA THR A 238 -15.82 -5.05 11.63
C THR A 238 -15.24 -3.76 12.19
N ALA A 239 -15.96 -2.65 12.08
CA ALA A 239 -15.48 -1.36 12.55
C ALA A 239 -15.31 -1.31 14.07
N ARG A 240 -16.27 -1.86 14.81
CA ARG A 240 -16.19 -1.97 16.28
C ARG A 240 -15.06 -2.87 16.72
N GLU A 241 -14.92 -4.05 16.11
CA GLU A 241 -13.85 -4.98 16.45
C GLU A 241 -12.47 -4.38 16.13
N PHE A 242 -12.31 -3.77 14.95
CA PHE A 242 -11.06 -3.12 14.54
C PHE A 242 -10.73 -1.87 15.39
N GLY A 243 -11.72 -1.03 15.66
CA GLY A 243 -11.55 0.19 16.45
C GLY A 243 -11.25 -0.06 17.92
N SER A 244 -11.81 -1.11 18.51
CA SER A 244 -11.67 -1.43 19.95
C SER A 244 -10.59 -2.46 20.30
N THR A 245 -10.18 -3.31 19.36
CA THR A 245 -9.11 -4.30 19.60
C THR A 245 -7.76 -3.68 19.28
N ARG A 246 -6.91 -3.45 20.29
CA ARG A 246 -5.56 -2.87 20.09
C ARG A 246 -4.46 -3.84 20.56
N PRO A 247 -3.29 -3.89 19.90
CA PRO A 247 -2.96 -3.23 18.63
C PRO A 247 -3.75 -3.83 17.45
N ALA A 248 -4.04 -3.02 16.44
CA ALA A 248 -4.69 -3.46 15.19
C ALA A 248 -3.90 -2.96 13.99
N MET A 249 -4.08 -3.56 12.82
CA MET A 249 -3.56 -3.02 11.57
C MET A 249 -4.44 -3.37 10.37
N ALA A 250 -4.50 -2.45 9.42
CA ALA A 250 -5.09 -2.64 8.12
C ALA A 250 -3.99 -2.85 7.06
N LEU A 251 -4.12 -3.92 6.28
CA LEU A 251 -3.20 -4.31 5.20
C LEU A 251 -3.88 -4.12 3.86
N PHE A 252 -3.14 -3.63 2.87
CA PHE A 252 -3.59 -3.55 1.48
C PHE A 252 -2.39 -3.47 0.55
N GLU A 253 -2.55 -4.00 -0.67
CA GLU A 253 -1.63 -3.81 -1.78
C GLU A 253 -2.45 -3.95 -3.08
N ARG A 254 -1.88 -4.56 -4.12
CA ARG A 254 -2.41 -4.69 -5.48
C ARG A 254 -3.89 -5.09 -5.56
N GLY A 255 -4.39 -5.99 -4.72
CA GLY A 255 -5.79 -6.44 -4.80
C GLY A 255 -6.81 -5.31 -4.61
N ALA A 256 -6.51 -4.33 -3.76
CA ALA A 256 -7.37 -3.17 -3.50
C ALA A 256 -7.00 -1.93 -4.35
N THR A 257 -5.83 -1.94 -5.01
CA THR A 257 -5.25 -0.74 -5.63
C THR A 257 -4.92 -0.85 -7.12
N ALA A 258 -4.94 -2.04 -7.73
CA ALA A 258 -4.58 -2.23 -9.15
C ALA A 258 -5.75 -1.94 -10.11
N HIS A 259 -6.35 -0.77 -9.98
CA HIS A 259 -7.39 -0.25 -10.86
C HIS A 259 -7.42 1.28 -10.78
N THR A 260 -8.23 1.92 -11.62
CA THR A 260 -8.26 3.40 -11.78
C THR A 260 -8.50 4.17 -10.47
N ASN A 261 -9.38 3.68 -9.60
CA ASN A 261 -9.64 4.31 -8.29
C ASN A 261 -8.75 3.79 -7.15
N GLY A 262 -7.71 3.02 -7.47
CA GLY A 262 -6.98 2.22 -6.48
C GLY A 262 -6.16 3.03 -5.48
N CYS A 263 -5.62 4.18 -5.89
CA CYS A 263 -4.90 5.07 -4.98
C CYS A 263 -5.83 5.58 -3.86
N TYR A 264 -7.06 6.00 -4.19
CA TYR A 264 -8.04 6.44 -3.20
C TYR A 264 -8.50 5.31 -2.27
N ASN A 265 -8.66 4.09 -2.80
CA ASN A 265 -8.89 2.91 -1.95
C ASN A 265 -7.75 2.74 -0.95
N GLY A 266 -6.50 2.79 -1.43
CA GLY A 266 -5.31 2.71 -0.59
C GLY A 266 -5.27 3.81 0.47
N MET A 267 -5.64 5.04 0.12
CA MET A 267 -5.69 6.15 1.07
C MET A 267 -6.71 5.88 2.19
N ALA A 268 -7.95 5.51 1.83
CA ALA A 268 -9.00 5.21 2.80
C ALA A 268 -8.61 4.05 3.75
N ILE A 269 -7.99 2.99 3.21
CA ILE A 269 -7.54 1.84 4.01
C ILE A 269 -6.37 2.23 4.90
N HIS A 270 -5.40 2.98 4.40
CA HIS A 270 -4.22 3.38 5.17
C HIS A 270 -4.58 4.37 6.30
N SER A 271 -5.54 5.26 6.06
CA SER A 271 -6.08 6.16 7.10
C SER A 271 -6.67 5.41 8.31
N LEU A 272 -7.16 4.18 8.13
CA LEU A 272 -7.62 3.35 9.25
C LEU A 272 -6.48 3.08 10.24
N ASN A 273 -5.25 2.86 9.77
CA ASN A 273 -4.09 2.64 10.64
C ASN A 273 -3.78 3.86 11.50
N ALA A 274 -3.92 5.08 10.95
CA ALA A 274 -3.78 6.31 11.74
C ALA A 274 -4.90 6.44 12.78
N LEU A 275 -6.15 6.18 12.39
CA LEU A 275 -7.30 6.26 13.30
C LEU A 275 -7.19 5.28 14.48
N VAL A 276 -6.54 4.13 14.29
CA VAL A 276 -6.29 3.15 15.35
C VAL A 276 -4.87 3.21 15.92
N GLY A 277 -4.13 4.30 15.69
CA GLY A 277 -2.83 4.54 16.32
C GLY A 277 -1.76 3.49 15.99
N SER A 278 -1.89 2.80 14.87
CA SER A 278 -0.98 1.71 14.45
C SER A 278 0.32 2.22 13.86
N MET A 279 0.35 3.49 13.45
CA MET A 279 1.51 4.10 12.81
C MET A 279 2.67 4.18 13.82
N PHE A 280 3.76 3.47 13.52
CA PHE A 280 4.98 3.35 14.32
C PHE A 280 4.80 2.77 15.73
N ALA A 281 3.71 2.03 15.96
CA ALA A 281 3.41 1.39 17.24
C ALA A 281 3.78 -0.10 17.26
N GLU A 282 4.01 -0.65 18.45
CA GLU A 282 4.09 -2.09 18.67
C GLU A 282 2.79 -2.77 18.25
N GLY A 283 2.88 -3.88 17.53
CA GLY A 283 1.73 -4.55 16.91
C GLY A 283 1.10 -3.78 15.74
N GLY A 284 1.77 -2.70 15.29
CA GLY A 284 1.39 -1.82 14.19
C GLY A 284 2.33 -1.93 12.99
N LEU A 285 2.61 -0.81 12.33
CA LEU A 285 3.41 -0.74 11.11
C LEU A 285 4.43 0.39 11.16
N ALA A 286 5.53 0.23 10.44
CA ALA A 286 6.57 1.24 10.30
C ALA A 286 7.13 1.23 8.87
N TYR A 287 8.03 2.15 8.54
CA TYR A 287 8.65 2.16 7.22
C TYR A 287 9.58 0.97 7.05
N GLN A 288 9.55 0.38 5.87
CA GLN A 288 10.50 -0.67 5.53
C GLN A 288 11.90 -0.07 5.45
N MET A 289 12.83 -0.60 6.25
CA MET A 289 14.23 -0.19 6.18
C MET A 289 14.87 -0.64 4.86
N LYS A 290 15.65 0.26 4.24
CA LYS A 290 16.45 -0.08 3.07
C LYS A 290 17.65 -0.92 3.48
N SER A 291 18.07 -1.84 2.62
CA SER A 291 19.35 -2.53 2.79
C SER A 291 20.48 -1.49 2.77
N PRO A 292 21.41 -1.50 3.75
CA PRO A 292 22.52 -0.56 3.77
C PRO A 292 23.49 -0.92 2.63
N ALA A 293 23.44 -0.16 1.54
CA ALA A 293 24.41 -0.24 0.45
C ALA A 293 25.49 0.83 0.65
N GLY A 294 26.75 0.48 0.36
CA GLY A 294 27.85 1.45 0.31
C GLY A 294 27.67 2.43 -0.86
N LYS A 295 28.36 3.57 -0.79
CA LYS A 295 28.47 4.48 -1.94
C LYS A 295 29.27 3.81 -3.06
N LEU A 296 28.89 4.07 -4.31
CA LEU A 296 29.73 3.71 -5.45
C LEU A 296 31.08 4.46 -5.38
N PRO A 297 32.17 3.88 -5.90
CA PRO A 297 33.49 4.51 -5.86
C PRO A 297 33.70 5.62 -6.91
N PHE A 298 32.66 5.98 -7.68
CA PHE A 298 32.68 7.00 -8.72
C PHE A 298 31.33 7.72 -8.79
N ALA A 299 31.29 8.91 -9.39
CA ALA A 299 30.06 9.62 -9.75
C ALA A 299 29.85 9.58 -11.28
N ALA A 300 28.60 9.47 -11.74
CA ALA A 300 28.31 9.52 -13.18
C ALA A 300 28.75 10.85 -13.83
N SER A 301 28.76 11.95 -13.06
CA SER A 301 29.26 13.25 -13.51
C SER A 301 30.77 13.30 -13.77
N ASP A 302 31.52 12.27 -13.38
CA ASP A 302 32.96 12.17 -13.64
C ASP A 302 33.25 11.79 -15.10
N PHE A 303 32.22 11.45 -15.88
CA PHE A 303 32.29 10.99 -17.27
C PHE A 303 31.29 11.74 -18.18
#